data_AF-A0A948BRY5-F1
#
_entry.id   AF-A0A948BRY5-F1
#
_cell.length_a   1.000
_cell.length_b   1.000
_cell.length_c   1.000
_cell.angle_alpha   90.00
_cell.angle_beta   90.00
_cell.angle_gamma   90.00
#
_symmetry.space_group_name_H-M   'P 1'
#
loop_
_entity.id
_entity.type
_entity.pdbx_description
1 polymer ?
#
loop_
_entity_poly.entity_id
_entity_poly.type
_entity_poly.pdbx_seq_one_letter_code
_entity_poly.pdbx_strand_id
1 'polypeptide(L)'
;MKKRYLPLYAALAVLTAFLLCFSYFDICPVLELLFPALQINKTTIVDFIRSLGAWGALGSIGLMIVHSFIPYPAEFLTIANGMVFGPFWGVVITWVGAMLGAYASFGLTRRYGRPFVARKVNRSQLEKIDRWVQDQGAMSLLLSRFIPIISFNLINYGAGMTRISWWTFSWTTGLGILPMTLMMVILGDNVHVLPWWTWVILLVAIIGITFGMNSLYAGHRKKKLSD
;
A
#
# COMPACT_ATOMS: atom_id res chain seq x y z
N MET A 1 3.42 8.73 -28.51
CA MET A 1 2.86 7.57 -27.77
C MET A 1 3.65 7.14 -26.52
N LYS A 2 4.98 7.35 -26.40
CA LYS A 2 5.78 6.98 -25.20
C LYS A 2 5.39 7.68 -23.88
N LYS A 3 4.85 8.91 -23.93
CA LYS A 3 4.57 9.74 -22.74
C LYS A 3 3.46 9.20 -21.82
N ARG A 4 2.54 8.35 -22.32
CA ARG A 4 1.38 7.86 -21.53
C ARG A 4 1.72 6.71 -20.58
N TYR A 5 2.80 5.98 -20.86
CA TYR A 5 3.30 4.90 -20.01
C TYR A 5 4.53 5.30 -19.19
N LEU A 6 5.03 6.52 -19.38
CA LEU A 6 6.13 7.09 -18.61
C LEU A 6 5.90 7.06 -17.08
N PRO A 7 4.70 7.40 -16.53
CA PRO A 7 4.47 7.28 -15.09
C PRO A 7 4.42 5.82 -14.61
N LEU A 8 3.96 4.89 -15.46
CA LEU A 8 3.93 3.45 -15.18
C LEU A 8 5.36 2.90 -15.11
N TYR A 9 6.21 3.19 -16.10
CA TYR A 9 7.62 2.77 -16.10
C TYR A 9 8.45 3.45 -15.01
N ALA A 10 8.17 4.73 -14.69
CA ALA A 10 8.85 5.43 -13.59
C ALA A 10 8.46 4.84 -12.23
N ALA A 11 7.17 4.52 -12.01
CA ALA A 11 6.73 3.85 -10.79
C ALA A 11 7.32 2.43 -10.65
N LEU A 12 7.40 1.69 -11.76
CA LEU A 12 8.04 0.37 -11.79
C LEU A 12 9.55 0.45 -11.56
N ALA A 13 10.23 1.46 -12.12
CA ALA A 13 11.65 1.69 -11.87
C ALA A 13 11.92 2.10 -10.42
N VAL A 14 11.04 2.89 -9.80
CA VAL A 14 11.12 3.26 -8.38
C VAL A 14 10.82 2.06 -7.49
N LEU A 15 9.80 1.25 -7.79
CA LEU A 15 9.49 0.02 -7.05
C LEU A 15 10.63 -1.00 -7.17
N THR A 16 11.23 -1.13 -8.36
CA THR A 16 12.38 -2.01 -8.63
C THR A 16 13.63 -1.49 -7.91
N ALA A 17 13.92 -0.19 -7.98
CA ALA A 17 15.02 0.43 -7.26
C ALA A 17 14.83 0.34 -5.74
N PHE A 18 13.59 0.41 -5.25
CA PHE A 18 13.24 0.27 -3.84
C PHE A 18 13.39 -1.18 -3.36
N LEU A 19 12.94 -2.17 -4.14
CA LEU A 19 13.12 -3.59 -3.84
C LEU A 19 14.60 -4.02 -3.95
N LEU A 20 15.35 -3.48 -4.91
CA LEU A 20 16.80 -3.69 -5.04
C LEU A 20 17.57 -2.98 -3.93
N CYS A 21 17.16 -1.77 -3.54
CA CYS A 21 17.71 -1.08 -2.38
C CYS A 21 17.42 -1.89 -1.13
N PHE A 22 16.21 -2.40 -0.93
CA PHE A 22 15.84 -3.23 0.21
C PHE A 22 16.53 -4.60 0.24
N SER A 23 16.85 -5.19 -0.91
CA SER A 23 17.63 -6.44 -0.97
C SER A 23 19.12 -6.24 -0.70
N TYR A 24 19.65 -5.02 -0.90
CA TYR A 24 21.05 -4.67 -0.65
C TYR A 24 21.27 -3.96 0.70
N PHE A 25 20.28 -3.21 1.17
CA PHE A 25 20.25 -2.57 2.46
C PHE A 25 19.46 -3.45 3.42
N ASP A 26 20.18 -4.31 4.13
CA ASP A 26 19.70 -4.84 5.40
C ASP A 26 19.21 -3.62 6.24
N ILE A 27 18.01 -3.66 6.83
CA ILE A 27 17.46 -2.54 7.62
C ILE A 27 18.36 -2.21 8.84
N CYS A 28 19.12 -3.20 9.30
CA CYS A 28 20.02 -3.11 10.45
C CYS A 28 21.09 -2.01 10.34
N PRO A 29 21.91 -1.92 9.27
CA PRO A 29 22.91 -0.86 9.14
C PRO A 29 22.35 0.57 9.11
N VAL A 30 21.11 0.80 8.66
CA VAL A 30 20.48 2.15 8.72
C VAL A 30 20.10 2.52 10.15
N LEU A 31 19.55 1.57 10.90
CA LEU A 31 19.25 1.75 12.33
C LEU A 31 20.53 1.88 13.17
N GLU A 32 21.58 1.15 12.83
CA GLU A 32 22.90 1.24 13.46
C GLU A 32 23.59 2.59 13.17
N LEU A 33 23.39 3.13 11.96
CA LEU A 33 23.87 4.47 11.58
C LEU A 33 23.09 5.60 12.28
N LEU A 34 21.78 5.45 12.46
CA LEU A 34 20.93 6.46 13.12
C LEU A 34 20.99 6.39 14.66
N PHE A 35 21.25 5.21 15.23
CA PHE A 35 21.28 4.97 16.68
C PHE A 35 22.47 4.08 17.11
N PRO A 36 23.72 4.55 16.94
CA PRO A 36 24.93 3.74 17.20
C PRO A 36 25.12 3.32 18.67
N ALA A 37 24.40 3.96 19.61
CA ALA A 37 24.42 3.61 21.03
C ALA A 37 23.52 2.41 21.40
N LEU A 38 22.62 2.00 20.51
CA LEU A 38 21.81 0.81 20.66
C LEU A 38 22.54 -0.32 19.89
N GLN A 39 23.17 -1.27 20.59
CA GLN A 39 23.67 -2.49 19.96
C GLN A 39 22.48 -3.38 19.55
N ILE A 40 21.80 -2.99 18.48
CA ILE A 40 20.54 -3.59 18.05
C ILE A 40 20.82 -4.95 17.40
N ASN A 41 20.80 -6.00 18.22
CA ASN A 41 20.63 -7.35 17.72
C ASN A 41 19.16 -7.50 17.26
N LYS A 42 18.91 -8.09 16.08
CA LYS A 42 17.55 -8.27 15.51
C LYS A 42 16.60 -8.94 16.53
N THR A 43 17.13 -9.84 17.34
CA THR A 43 16.40 -10.56 18.41
C THR A 43 16.03 -9.64 19.57
N THR A 44 16.92 -8.76 20.01
CA THR A 44 16.70 -7.87 21.16
C THR A 44 15.55 -6.88 20.95
N ILE A 45 15.37 -6.33 19.74
CA ILE A 45 14.21 -5.47 19.43
C ILE A 45 12.92 -6.26 19.43
N VAL A 46 12.91 -7.42 18.77
CA VAL A 46 11.69 -8.24 18.66
C VAL A 46 11.25 -8.68 20.05
N ASP A 47 12.18 -9.11 20.90
CA ASP A 47 11.90 -9.50 22.28
C ASP A 47 11.45 -8.31 23.13
N PHE A 48 12.04 -7.12 22.93
CA PHE A 48 11.56 -5.89 23.58
C PHE A 48 10.13 -5.54 23.17
N ILE A 49 9.81 -5.53 21.88
CA ILE A 49 8.45 -5.22 21.41
C ILE A 49 7.46 -6.28 21.89
N ARG A 50 7.84 -7.56 21.90
CA ARG A 50 7.03 -8.63 22.48
C ARG A 50 6.81 -8.44 23.98
N SER A 51 7.80 -7.96 24.71
CA SER A 51 7.68 -7.66 26.15
C SER A 51 6.66 -6.55 26.46
N LEU A 52 6.38 -5.66 25.51
CA LEU A 52 5.34 -4.63 25.64
C LEU A 52 3.92 -5.19 25.56
N GLY A 53 3.75 -6.45 25.13
CA GLY A 53 2.45 -7.10 25.01
C GLY A 53 1.45 -6.29 24.17
N ALA A 54 0.29 -5.97 24.75
CA ALA A 54 -0.76 -5.20 24.08
C ALA A 54 -0.29 -3.80 23.62
N TRP A 55 0.65 -3.17 24.34
CA TRP A 55 1.18 -1.86 23.97
C TRP A 55 2.01 -1.89 22.68
N GLY A 56 2.69 -3.01 22.40
CA GLY A 56 3.38 -3.20 21.12
C GLY A 56 2.40 -3.23 19.95
N ALA A 57 1.28 -3.95 20.10
CA ALA A 57 0.22 -4.02 19.09
C ALA A 57 -0.46 -2.66 18.87
N LEU A 58 -0.79 -1.95 19.96
CA LEU A 58 -1.38 -0.60 19.89
C LEU A 58 -0.42 0.41 19.24
N GLY A 59 0.87 0.34 19.55
CA GLY A 59 1.90 1.17 18.91
C GLY A 59 1.94 0.95 17.40
N SER A 60 1.89 -0.32 16.96
CA SER A 60 1.86 -0.66 15.53
C SER A 60 0.60 -0.16 14.82
N ILE A 61 -0.57 -0.31 15.45
CA ILE A 61 -1.84 0.27 14.96
C ILE A 61 -1.71 1.79 14.84
N GLY A 62 -1.14 2.45 15.84
CA GLY A 62 -0.90 3.88 15.84
C GLY A 62 -0.02 4.31 14.67
N LEU A 63 1.08 3.62 14.42
CA LEU A 63 1.96 3.89 13.29
C LEU A 63 1.21 3.69 11.95
N MET A 64 0.45 2.61 11.79
CA MET A 64 -0.40 2.38 10.61
C MET A 64 -1.43 3.50 10.37
N ILE A 65 -1.97 4.09 11.44
CA ILE A 65 -2.84 5.28 11.34
C ILE A 65 -2.04 6.48 10.85
N VAL A 66 -0.84 6.72 11.41
CA VAL A 66 0.05 7.81 10.97
C VAL A 66 0.45 7.66 9.51
N HIS A 67 0.69 6.43 9.03
CA HIS A 67 0.96 6.14 7.62
C HIS A 67 -0.11 6.71 6.67
N SER A 68 -1.37 6.69 7.10
CA SER A 68 -2.48 7.22 6.28
C SER A 68 -2.39 8.73 6.07
N PHE A 69 -1.62 9.42 6.90
CA PHE A 69 -1.37 10.86 6.80
C PHE A 69 -0.01 11.18 6.18
N ILE A 70 1.02 10.41 6.55
CA ILE A 70 2.40 10.61 6.15
C ILE A 70 2.80 9.44 5.24
N PRO A 71 3.04 9.69 3.93
CA PRO A 71 3.45 8.64 3.02
C PRO A 71 4.86 8.16 3.36
N TYR A 72 4.94 7.02 4.03
CA TYR A 72 6.16 6.24 4.24
C TYR A 72 5.90 4.79 3.81
N PRO A 73 6.92 3.94 3.58
CA PRO A 73 6.68 2.57 3.15
C PRO A 73 6.02 1.73 4.26
N ALA A 74 4.71 1.48 4.14
CA ALA A 74 3.95 0.66 5.09
C ALA A 74 4.37 -0.81 5.08
N GLU A 75 5.04 -1.23 4.02
CA GLU A 75 5.56 -2.57 3.82
C GLU A 75 6.55 -2.94 4.93
N PHE A 76 7.42 -2.02 5.35
CA PHE A 76 8.36 -2.26 6.44
C PHE A 76 7.66 -2.56 7.76
N LEU A 77 6.62 -1.80 8.08
CA LEU A 77 5.86 -2.00 9.30
C LEU A 77 5.02 -3.29 9.23
N THR A 78 4.53 -3.65 8.05
CA THR A 78 3.79 -4.90 7.83
C THR A 78 4.69 -6.13 7.99
N ILE A 79 5.90 -6.08 7.44
CA ILE A 79 6.93 -7.13 7.61
C ILE A 79 7.32 -7.23 9.09
N ALA A 80 7.57 -6.09 9.75
CA ALA A 80 7.89 -6.07 11.18
C ALA A 80 6.76 -6.66 12.03
N ASN A 81 5.49 -6.41 11.68
CA ASN A 81 4.35 -7.01 12.34
C ASN A 81 4.32 -8.54 12.19
N GLY A 82 4.74 -9.06 11.04
CA GLY A 82 4.93 -10.51 10.83
C GLY A 82 6.03 -11.07 11.72
N MET A 83 7.19 -10.41 11.77
CA MET A 83 8.32 -10.85 12.63
C MET A 83 7.94 -10.86 14.12
N VAL A 84 7.22 -9.83 14.57
CA VAL A 84 6.94 -9.61 16.00
C VAL A 84 5.74 -10.43 16.47
N PHE A 85 4.63 -10.39 15.74
CA PHE A 85 3.33 -10.93 16.17
C PHE A 85 2.93 -12.22 15.46
N GLY A 86 3.73 -12.68 14.50
CA GLY A 86 3.46 -13.88 13.70
C GLY A 86 2.36 -13.65 12.64
N PRO A 87 2.01 -14.70 11.87
CA PRO A 87 1.20 -14.56 10.66
C PRO A 87 -0.24 -14.13 10.95
N PHE A 88 -0.88 -14.70 11.96
CA PHE A 88 -2.29 -14.37 12.26
C PHE A 88 -2.42 -12.98 12.86
N TRP A 89 -1.74 -12.71 13.98
CA TRP A 89 -1.85 -11.43 14.68
C TRP A 89 -1.18 -10.28 13.92
N GLY A 90 -0.10 -10.54 13.18
CA GLY A 90 0.52 -9.54 12.32
C GLY A 90 -0.44 -9.06 11.23
N VAL A 91 -1.24 -9.95 10.62
CA VAL A 91 -2.29 -9.58 9.66
C VAL A 91 -3.39 -8.77 10.35
N VAL A 92 -3.90 -9.24 11.48
CA VAL A 92 -4.98 -8.55 12.21
C VAL A 92 -4.55 -7.13 12.61
N ILE A 93 -3.39 -6.98 13.24
CA ILE A 93 -2.86 -5.69 13.70
C ILE A 93 -2.65 -4.73 12.52
N THR A 94 -2.01 -5.21 11.45
CA THR A 94 -1.76 -4.39 10.24
C THR A 94 -3.07 -3.98 9.59
N TRP A 95 -3.99 -4.93 9.38
CA TRP A 95 -5.25 -4.70 8.70
C TRP A 95 -6.14 -3.73 9.49
N VAL A 96 -6.26 -3.90 10.81
CA VAL A 96 -7.01 -2.99 11.67
C VAL A 96 -6.40 -1.59 11.65
N GLY A 97 -5.08 -1.47 11.81
CA GLY A 97 -4.40 -0.19 11.76
C GLY A 97 -4.58 0.54 10.41
N ALA A 98 -4.42 -0.19 9.31
CA ALA A 98 -4.62 0.35 7.96
C ALA A 98 -6.08 0.78 7.72
N MET A 99 -7.05 -0.01 8.19
CA MET A 99 -8.48 0.34 8.09
C MET A 99 -8.84 1.57 8.91
N LEU A 100 -8.33 1.68 10.15
CA LEU A 100 -8.55 2.86 10.99
C LEU A 100 -7.93 4.11 10.38
N GLY A 101 -6.70 4.01 9.86
CA GLY A 101 -6.04 5.11 9.15
C GLY A 101 -6.77 5.50 7.87
N ALA A 102 -7.26 4.52 7.10
CA ALA A 102 -8.09 4.75 5.91
C ALA A 102 -9.38 5.49 6.26
N TYR A 103 -10.07 5.10 7.33
CA TYR A 103 -11.26 5.79 7.79
C TYR A 103 -10.97 7.22 8.25
N ALA A 104 -9.87 7.42 8.96
CA ALA A 104 -9.48 8.75 9.43
C ALA A 104 -9.16 9.68 8.25
N SER A 105 -8.34 9.23 7.30
CA SER A 105 -7.98 10.00 6.09
C SER A 105 -9.19 10.25 5.17
N PHE A 106 -9.99 9.22 4.88
CA PHE A 106 -11.22 9.36 4.08
C PHE A 106 -12.21 10.31 4.73
N GLY A 107 -12.46 10.16 6.04
CA GLY A 107 -13.37 11.01 6.80
C GLY A 107 -12.93 12.47 6.86
N LEU A 108 -11.63 12.70 7.11
CA LEU A 108 -11.05 14.04 7.14
C LEU A 108 -11.19 14.72 5.79
N THR A 109 -10.84 14.03 4.71
CA THR A 109 -10.92 14.58 3.35
C THR A 109 -12.37 14.77 2.89
N ARG A 110 -13.29 13.91 3.31
CA ARG A 110 -14.72 14.11 3.04
C ARG A 110 -15.29 15.32 3.75
N ARG A 111 -14.91 15.55 5.02
CA ARG A 111 -15.43 16.66 5.82
C ARG A 111 -14.81 18.01 5.42
N TYR A 112 -13.50 18.05 5.19
CA TYR A 112 -12.77 19.30 4.98
C TYR A 112 -12.26 19.48 3.57
N GLY A 113 -11.80 18.41 2.93
CA GLY A 113 -11.27 18.44 1.56
C GLY A 113 -12.35 18.69 0.51
N ARG A 114 -13.48 17.97 0.59
CA ARG A 114 -14.57 18.12 -0.39
C ARG A 114 -15.14 19.54 -0.45
N PRO A 115 -15.48 20.21 0.67
CA PRO A 115 -15.93 21.60 0.62
C PRO A 115 -14.85 22.56 0.10
N PHE A 116 -13.57 22.31 0.41
CA PHE A 116 -12.47 23.13 -0.10
C PHE A 116 -12.36 23.07 -1.63
N VAL A 117 -12.42 21.85 -2.20
CA VAL A 117 -12.39 21.67 -3.66
C VAL A 117 -13.65 22.26 -4.30
N ALA A 118 -14.82 22.12 -3.68
CA ALA A 118 -16.07 22.72 -4.15
C ALA A 118 -16.05 24.25 -4.25
N ARG A 119 -15.19 24.93 -3.47
CA ARG A 119 -14.99 26.39 -3.57
C ARG A 119 -14.02 26.79 -4.68
N LYS A 120 -13.11 25.90 -5.09
CA LYS A 120 -12.05 26.20 -6.08
C LYS A 120 -12.37 25.68 -7.48
N VAL A 121 -13.24 24.69 -7.61
CA VAL A 121 -13.55 24.02 -8.89
C VAL A 121 -15.00 24.27 -9.28
N ASN A 122 -15.24 24.47 -10.57
CA ASN A 122 -16.58 24.66 -11.11
C ASN A 122 -17.50 23.47 -10.78
N ARG A 123 -18.73 23.77 -10.36
CA ARG A 123 -19.74 22.76 -9.97
C ARG A 123 -20.01 21.74 -11.07
N SER A 124 -20.04 22.18 -12.33
CA SER A 124 -20.24 21.31 -13.49
C SER A 124 -19.09 20.32 -13.73
N GLN A 125 -17.85 20.69 -13.39
CA GLN A 125 -16.70 19.79 -13.47
C GLN A 125 -16.73 18.77 -12.32
N LEU A 126 -17.09 19.20 -11.12
CA LEU A 126 -17.24 18.29 -9.97
C LEU A 126 -18.34 17.26 -10.19
N GLU A 127 -19.48 17.66 -10.76
CA GLU A 127 -20.57 16.74 -11.08
C GLU A 127 -20.22 15.75 -12.21
N LYS A 128 -19.32 16.13 -13.13
CA LYS A 128 -18.78 15.18 -14.13
C LYS A 128 -17.88 14.14 -13.47
N ILE A 129 -16.99 14.56 -12.56
CA ILE A 129 -16.11 13.65 -11.82
C ILE A 129 -16.96 12.71 -10.95
N ASP A 130 -17.95 13.24 -10.23
CA ASP A 130 -18.82 12.44 -9.37
C ASP A 130 -19.60 11.38 -10.17
N ARG A 131 -20.17 11.76 -11.32
CA ARG A 131 -20.86 10.81 -12.21
C ARG A 131 -19.91 9.74 -12.74
N TRP A 132 -18.72 10.15 -13.20
CA TRP A 132 -17.72 9.20 -13.66
C TRP A 132 -17.31 8.21 -12.56
N VAL A 133 -17.12 8.67 -11.32
CA VAL A 133 -16.81 7.78 -10.18
C VAL A 133 -17.99 6.87 -9.83
N GLN A 134 -19.23 7.36 -9.93
CA GLN A 134 -20.42 6.53 -9.73
C GLN A 134 -20.54 5.43 -10.81
N ASP A 135 -20.28 5.77 -12.08
CA ASP A 135 -20.37 4.84 -13.20
C ASP A 135 -19.25 3.78 -13.17
N GLN A 136 -18.04 4.16 -12.75
CA GLN A 136 -16.91 3.24 -12.56
C GLN A 136 -17.13 2.29 -11.36
N GLY A 137 -18.00 2.69 -10.43
CA GLY A 137 -18.51 1.85 -9.36
C GLY A 137 -17.45 1.41 -8.34
N ALA A 138 -17.90 0.53 -7.45
CA ALA A 138 -17.06 -0.02 -6.38
C ALA A 138 -15.92 -0.91 -6.89
N MET A 139 -16.11 -1.55 -8.04
CA MET A 139 -15.10 -2.42 -8.65
C MET A 139 -13.86 -1.64 -9.08
N SER A 140 -14.03 -0.43 -9.63
CA SER A 140 -12.89 0.42 -9.98
C SER A 140 -12.05 0.81 -8.76
N LEU A 141 -12.71 1.12 -7.64
CA LEU A 141 -12.03 1.41 -6.37
C LEU A 141 -11.28 0.16 -5.85
N LEU A 142 -11.90 -1.02 -5.90
CA LEU A 142 -11.24 -2.27 -5.51
C LEU A 142 -10.03 -2.57 -6.41
N LEU A 143 -10.19 -2.51 -7.74
CA LEU A 143 -9.13 -2.75 -8.70
C LEU A 143 -7.98 -1.75 -8.55
N SER A 144 -8.28 -0.49 -8.22
CA SER A 144 -7.25 0.52 -7.96
C SER A 144 -6.33 0.16 -6.79
N ARG A 145 -6.83 -0.61 -5.81
CA ARG A 145 -6.05 -1.08 -4.66
C ARG A 145 -5.15 -2.27 -4.97
N PHE A 146 -5.48 -3.02 -6.03
CA PHE A 146 -4.60 -4.06 -6.55
C PHE A 146 -3.50 -3.50 -7.45
N ILE A 147 -3.58 -2.23 -7.85
CA ILE A 147 -2.55 -1.57 -8.66
C ILE A 147 -1.54 -0.91 -7.70
N PRO A 148 -0.31 -1.45 -7.55
CA PRO A 148 0.65 -1.01 -6.54
C PRO A 148 1.27 0.38 -6.81
N ILE A 149 0.90 1.01 -7.91
CA ILE A 149 1.41 2.32 -8.34
C ILE A 149 0.67 3.46 -7.65
N ILE A 150 -0.59 3.23 -7.30
CA ILE A 150 -1.40 4.24 -6.64
C ILE A 150 -1.18 4.09 -5.14
N SER A 151 -0.54 5.10 -4.53
CA SER A 151 -0.34 5.12 -3.09
C SER A 151 -1.65 4.94 -2.34
N PHE A 152 -1.63 4.11 -1.29
CA PHE A 152 -2.75 3.88 -0.38
C PHE A 152 -3.40 5.19 0.08
N ASN A 153 -2.58 6.18 0.44
CA ASN A 153 -3.01 7.50 0.90
C ASN A 153 -3.78 8.26 -0.19
N LEU A 154 -3.29 8.19 -1.43
CA LEU A 154 -3.93 8.86 -2.56
C LEU A 154 -5.31 8.29 -2.87
N ILE A 155 -5.47 6.96 -2.77
CA ILE A 155 -6.78 6.31 -2.91
C ILE A 155 -7.73 6.78 -1.81
N ASN A 156 -7.28 6.83 -0.55
CA ASN A 156 -8.11 7.23 0.59
C ASN A 156 -8.58 8.68 0.48
N TYR A 157 -7.64 9.59 0.19
CA TYR A 157 -7.94 11.01 0.00
C TYR A 157 -8.80 11.25 -1.24
N GLY A 158 -8.44 10.64 -2.37
CA GLY A 158 -9.21 10.74 -3.61
C GLY A 158 -10.63 10.26 -3.43
N ALA A 159 -10.83 9.09 -2.82
CA ALA A 159 -12.16 8.57 -2.52
C ALA A 159 -12.94 9.51 -1.59
N GLY A 160 -12.30 10.08 -0.57
CA GLY A 160 -12.92 11.04 0.35
C GLY A 160 -13.38 12.33 -0.33
N MET A 161 -12.72 12.75 -1.42
CA MET A 161 -13.12 13.90 -2.23
C MET A 161 -14.26 13.59 -3.22
N THR A 162 -14.79 12.38 -3.28
CA THR A 162 -15.86 11.98 -4.21
C THR A 162 -17.17 11.65 -3.49
N ARG A 163 -18.19 11.21 -4.24
CA ARG A 163 -19.47 10.73 -3.68
C ARG A 163 -19.47 9.26 -3.26
N ILE A 164 -18.32 8.56 -3.25
CA ILE A 164 -18.21 7.16 -2.80
C ILE A 164 -18.80 7.02 -1.39
N SER A 165 -19.65 6.01 -1.15
CA SER A 165 -20.24 5.79 0.19
C SER A 165 -19.22 5.24 1.18
N TRP A 166 -19.43 5.46 2.48
CA TRP A 166 -18.61 4.84 3.53
C TRP A 166 -18.58 3.32 3.41
N TRP A 167 -19.71 2.70 3.09
CA TRP A 167 -19.79 1.26 2.88
C TRP A 167 -18.92 0.80 1.72
N THR A 168 -19.08 1.43 0.55
CA THR A 168 -18.29 1.15 -0.65
C THR A 168 -16.80 1.29 -0.37
N PHE A 169 -16.40 2.36 0.33
CA PHE A 169 -15.02 2.55 0.73
C PHE A 169 -14.53 1.45 1.68
N SER A 170 -15.33 1.08 2.69
CA SER A 170 -14.93 0.12 3.72
C SER A 170 -14.66 -1.27 3.16
N TRP A 171 -15.61 -1.84 2.41
CA TRP A 171 -15.43 -3.20 1.92
C TRP A 171 -14.37 -3.29 0.81
N THR A 172 -14.28 -2.29 -0.07
CA THR A 172 -13.26 -2.28 -1.14
C THR A 172 -11.86 -2.11 -0.55
N THR A 173 -11.72 -1.32 0.51
CA THR A 173 -10.45 -1.16 1.24
C THR A 173 -10.10 -2.42 1.99
N GLY A 174 -11.04 -2.93 2.79
CA GLY A 174 -10.85 -4.13 3.60
C GLY A 174 -10.43 -5.32 2.75
N LEU A 175 -11.10 -5.57 1.62
CA LEU A 175 -10.75 -6.66 0.72
C LEU A 175 -9.51 -6.37 -0.13
N GLY A 176 -9.34 -5.14 -0.59
CA GLY A 176 -8.24 -4.77 -1.50
C GLY A 176 -6.86 -4.86 -0.86
N ILE A 177 -6.74 -4.58 0.44
CA ILE A 177 -5.44 -4.59 1.13
C ILE A 177 -5.06 -5.97 1.68
N LEU A 178 -6.02 -6.90 1.82
CA LEU A 178 -5.80 -8.20 2.46
C LEU A 178 -4.74 -9.06 1.75
N PRO A 179 -4.75 -9.25 0.43
CA PRO A 179 -3.78 -10.14 -0.23
C PRO A 179 -2.34 -9.67 -0.05
N MET A 180 -2.11 -8.36 -0.19
CA MET A 180 -0.79 -7.77 0.02
C MET A 180 -0.35 -7.87 1.49
N THR A 181 -1.28 -7.61 2.43
CA THR A 181 -1.02 -7.72 3.86
C THR A 181 -0.63 -9.15 4.24
N LEU A 182 -1.40 -10.14 3.79
CA LEU A 182 -1.12 -11.56 4.02
C LEU A 182 0.27 -11.94 3.52
N MET A 183 0.59 -11.57 2.27
CA MET A 183 1.88 -11.87 1.67
C MET A 183 3.04 -11.27 2.47
N MET A 184 2.93 -9.98 2.86
CA MET A 184 3.99 -9.27 3.55
C MET A 184 4.18 -9.73 5.01
N VAL A 185 3.10 -10.05 5.71
CA VAL A 185 3.18 -10.57 7.09
C VAL A 185 3.78 -11.98 7.10
N ILE A 186 3.33 -12.87 6.22
CA ILE A 186 3.90 -14.23 6.09
C ILE A 186 5.39 -14.14 5.74
N LEU A 187 5.73 -13.23 4.84
CA LEU A 187 7.12 -12.98 4.46
C LEU A 187 7.94 -12.44 5.64
N GLY A 188 7.38 -11.57 6.48
CA GLY A 188 8.02 -11.07 7.69
C GLY A 188 8.26 -12.16 8.73
N ASP A 189 7.28 -13.02 8.95
CA ASP A 189 7.41 -14.20 9.84
C ASP A 189 8.54 -15.15 9.37
N ASN A 190 8.71 -15.30 8.05
CA ASN A 190 9.71 -16.19 7.44
C ASN A 190 11.01 -15.49 7.04
N VAL A 191 11.18 -14.19 7.35
CA VAL A 191 12.31 -13.38 6.85
C VAL A 191 13.68 -13.93 7.26
N HIS A 192 13.73 -14.70 8.35
CA HIS A 192 14.94 -15.33 8.87
C HIS A 192 15.35 -16.61 8.13
N VAL A 193 14.44 -17.22 7.37
CA VAL A 193 14.62 -18.52 6.71
C VAL A 193 14.76 -18.34 5.19
N LEU A 194 14.26 -17.24 4.63
CA LEU A 194 14.24 -17.03 3.20
C LEU A 194 15.61 -16.59 2.65
N PRO A 195 16.24 -17.36 1.76
CA PRO A 195 17.50 -16.99 1.13
C PRO A 195 17.32 -15.78 0.20
N TRP A 196 18.40 -15.03 -0.01
CA TRP A 196 18.40 -13.76 -0.76
C TRP A 196 17.78 -13.86 -2.17
N TRP A 197 17.88 -15.01 -2.82
CA TRP A 197 17.31 -15.25 -4.15
C TRP A 197 15.77 -15.31 -4.18
N THR A 198 15.11 -15.54 -3.04
CA THR A 198 13.64 -15.52 -2.93
C THR A 198 13.09 -14.15 -3.31
N TRP A 199 13.81 -13.11 -2.91
CA TRP A 199 13.50 -11.72 -3.24
C TRP A 199 13.68 -11.43 -4.72
N VAL A 200 14.71 -12.00 -5.34
CA VAL A 200 14.96 -11.92 -6.78
C VAL A 200 13.83 -12.59 -7.56
N ILE A 201 13.33 -13.75 -7.11
CA ILE A 201 12.21 -14.46 -7.73
C ILE A 201 10.91 -13.65 -7.65
N LEU A 202 10.62 -13.04 -6.49
CA LEU A 202 9.46 -12.14 -6.34
C LEU A 202 9.56 -10.94 -7.29
N LEU A 203 10.77 -10.38 -7.44
CA LEU A 203 11.05 -9.29 -8.37
C LEU A 203 10.78 -9.71 -9.82
N VAL A 204 11.30 -10.87 -10.23
CA VAL A 204 11.09 -11.43 -11.57
C VAL A 204 9.62 -11.74 -11.83
N ALA A 205 8.89 -12.27 -10.83
CA ALA A 205 7.46 -12.56 -10.95
C ALA A 205 6.64 -11.27 -11.17
N ILE A 206 6.94 -10.20 -10.44
CA ILE A 206 6.30 -8.89 -10.62
C ILE A 206 6.60 -8.33 -12.02
N ILE A 207 7.85 -8.43 -12.49
CA ILE A 207 8.25 -8.02 -13.85
C ILE A 207 7.53 -8.87 -14.90
N GLY A 208 7.42 -10.19 -14.71
CA GLY A 208 6.72 -11.10 -15.61
C GLY A 208 5.22 -10.82 -15.71
N ILE A 209 4.55 -10.60 -14.57
CA ILE A 209 3.12 -10.26 -14.52
C ILE A 209 2.86 -8.94 -15.25
N THR A 210 3.71 -7.93 -15.04
CA THR A 210 3.56 -6.62 -15.70
C THR A 210 3.80 -6.69 -17.21
N PHE A 211 4.79 -7.47 -17.67
CA PHE A 211 5.01 -7.72 -19.09
C PHE A 211 3.84 -8.51 -19.72
N GLY A 212 3.32 -9.52 -19.00
CA GLY A 212 2.17 -10.32 -19.41
C GLY A 212 0.89 -9.50 -19.52
N MET A 213 0.60 -8.65 -18.54
CA MET A 213 -0.52 -7.72 -18.58
C MET A 213 -0.40 -6.78 -19.78
N ASN A 214 0.77 -6.18 -20.02
CA ASN A 214 1.01 -5.30 -21.16
C ASN A 214 0.80 -6.03 -22.51
N SER A 215 1.21 -7.29 -22.61
CA SER A 215 0.98 -8.14 -23.79
C SER A 215 -0.51 -8.43 -24.03
N LEU A 216 -1.26 -8.77 -22.98
CA LEU A 216 -2.71 -9.02 -23.06
C LEU A 216 -3.50 -7.76 -23.45
N TYR A 217 -3.14 -6.60 -22.90
CA TYR A 217 -3.76 -5.32 -23.28
C TYR A 217 -3.42 -4.90 -24.73
N ALA A 218 -2.20 -5.18 -25.21
CA ALA A 218 -1.82 -4.95 -26.60
C ALA A 218 -2.60 -5.87 -27.56
N GLY A 219 -2.84 -7.12 -27.17
CA GLY A 219 -3.65 -8.10 -27.93
C GLY A 219 -5.12 -7.68 -28.09
N HIS A 220 -5.78 -7.29 -26.98
CA HIS A 220 -7.17 -6.83 -27.04
C HIS A 220 -7.35 -5.55 -27.87
N ARG A 221 -6.34 -4.67 -27.90
CA ARG A 221 -6.38 -3.43 -28.68
C ARG A 221 -6.25 -3.68 -30.19
N LYS A 222 -5.41 -4.63 -30.62
CA LYS A 222 -5.30 -4.98 -32.05
C LYS A 222 -6.60 -5.56 -32.60
N LYS A 223 -7.28 -6.40 -31.81
CA LYS A 223 -8.55 -7.02 -32.20
C LYS A 223 -9.68 -6.01 -32.37
N LYS A 224 -9.72 -4.96 -31.53
CA LYS A 224 -10.72 -3.87 -31.59
C LYS A 224 -10.45 -2.82 -32.68
N LEU A 225 -9.30 -2.89 -33.36
CA LEU A 225 -8.92 -2.00 -34.48
C LEU A 225 -9.00 -2.72 -35.83
N SER A 226 -9.23 -4.04 -35.81
CA SER A 226 -9.43 -4.89 -37.00
C SER A 226 -10.90 -5.25 -37.25
N ASP A 227 -11.79 -4.87 -36.33
CA ASP A 227 -13.26 -4.94 -36.44
C ASP A 227 -13.79 -3.50 -36.64
#